data_AF-W0SG77-F1
#
_entry.id   AF-W0SG77-F1
#
_cell.length_a   1.000
_cell.length_b   1.000
_cell.length_c   1.000
_cell.angle_alpha   90.00
_cell.angle_beta   90.00
_cell.angle_gamma   90.00
#
_symmetry.space_group_name_H-M   'P 1'
#
loop_
_entity.id
_entity.type
_entity.pdbx_description
1 polymer ?
#
loop_
_entity_poly.entity_id
_entity_poly.type
_entity_poly.pdbx_seq_one_letter_code
_entity_poly.pdbx_strand_id
1 'polypeptide(L)'
;MARMTGRLLQDAAQAWLKSFAHVAFLDRPTHGLLVFVAIAAIAPWSAAAAAFGAALAILLGKPFFSQSEWEWKEGLGAYDCALLGIAWGGAFSCGPQMMFLLGLAVLACLAMRGPLVSRLNGLGMPVLALPGLISIWLSLGVFSALGADFWLASPNNTPGSNSFGSAGPAVAIFFVTLGLFLKCRRAAAASVLVATATAILYSVAGGDPLSIQGAGLWAFTAAPAIFASSAVFLNGFRQGWKVGATAALLSAAIWLLWNHMPLLENVPPLMGPLFIGIWSALILVLGKERQFCLDLGVQHAAHVLDRARPAGATLVLTGAGVSTASGIPDYTAGHWLAPGVPASRYSYGAFLADAESRSLYWDACARFREVAARAKPNNGHLALAGLEASGYILATITQNVDGLHQAAGSRQVGELHGTIFSVRCLACDHEAEWPAADLWRHASPCCEMCGGLLKPAVIAFGESIRLATWHDATEKAAQCGAILVVGSQLAVSSASALLASARARGVPCVFLTLGSLAVPLFPGDTVIDGPAELVLPALARLLEASPPKATFS
;
A
#
# COMPACT_ATOMS: atom_id res chain seq x y z
N MET A 1 -34.07 -21.00 6.09
CA MET A 1 -34.26 -19.66 6.70
C MET A 1 -33.60 -19.56 8.09
N ALA A 2 -33.99 -20.34 9.11
CA ALA A 2 -33.41 -20.24 10.46
C ALA A 2 -31.86 -20.32 10.55
N ARG A 3 -31.21 -21.21 9.79
CA ARG A 3 -29.74 -21.29 9.72
C ARG A 3 -29.08 -20.06 9.06
N MET A 4 -29.74 -19.44 8.08
CA MET A 4 -29.25 -18.20 7.44
C MET A 4 -29.43 -17.01 8.38
N THR A 5 -30.58 -16.91 9.06
CA THR A 5 -30.85 -15.86 10.06
C THR A 5 -29.86 -15.95 11.22
N GLY A 6 -29.54 -17.16 11.69
CA GLY A 6 -28.54 -17.38 12.74
C GLY A 6 -27.13 -16.91 12.35
N ARG A 7 -26.68 -17.20 11.11
CA ARG A 7 -25.38 -16.72 10.61
C ARG A 7 -25.33 -15.19 10.48
N LEU A 8 -26.38 -14.57 9.95
CA LEU A 8 -26.46 -13.12 9.82
C LEU A 8 -26.40 -12.42 11.19
N LEU A 9 -27.08 -12.95 12.20
CA LEU A 9 -27.03 -12.43 13.58
C LEU A 9 -25.63 -12.59 14.18
N GLN A 10 -24.96 -13.71 13.95
CA GLN A 10 -23.58 -13.93 14.40
C GLN A 10 -22.61 -12.94 13.74
N ASP A 11 -22.69 -12.77 12.42
CA ASP A 11 -21.86 -11.83 11.67
C ASP A 11 -22.10 -10.39 12.14
N ALA A 12 -23.37 -10.01 12.35
CA ALA A 12 -23.72 -8.68 12.88
C ALA A 12 -23.19 -8.46 14.30
N ALA A 13 -23.28 -9.45 15.19
CA ALA A 13 -22.75 -9.35 16.55
C ALA A 13 -21.21 -9.24 16.56
N GLN A 14 -20.53 -9.98 15.67
CA GLN A 14 -19.08 -9.88 15.52
C GLN A 14 -18.67 -8.52 14.96
N ALA A 15 -19.33 -8.02 13.91
CA ALA A 15 -19.11 -6.69 13.37
C ALA A 15 -19.33 -5.60 14.43
N TRP A 16 -20.37 -5.76 15.26
CA TRP A 16 -20.70 -4.84 16.35
C TRP A 16 -19.58 -4.79 17.39
N LEU A 17 -19.08 -5.94 17.83
CA LEU A 17 -17.94 -5.99 18.73
C LEU A 17 -16.67 -5.40 18.08
N LYS A 18 -16.37 -5.76 16.82
CA LYS A 18 -15.23 -5.21 16.09
C LYS A 18 -15.27 -3.68 15.98
N SER A 19 -16.45 -3.07 15.90
CA SER A 19 -16.57 -1.61 15.87
C SER A 19 -15.91 -0.93 17.08
N PHE A 20 -16.05 -1.51 18.28
CA PHE A 20 -15.36 -1.01 19.47
C PHE A 20 -13.85 -1.29 19.44
N ALA A 21 -13.45 -2.42 18.86
CA ALA A 21 -12.04 -2.76 18.69
C ALA A 21 -11.33 -1.68 17.86
N HIS A 22 -11.95 -1.26 16.74
CA HIS A 22 -11.38 -0.29 15.81
C HIS A 22 -11.17 1.10 16.42
N VAL A 23 -11.97 1.48 17.43
CA VAL A 23 -11.76 2.74 18.19
C VAL A 23 -10.35 2.80 18.80
N ALA A 24 -9.77 1.65 19.15
CA ALA A 24 -8.43 1.52 19.70
C ALA A 24 -7.42 0.87 18.72
N PHE A 25 -7.70 0.90 17.41
CA PHE A 25 -6.87 0.27 16.37
C PHE A 25 -6.71 -1.27 16.51
N LEU A 26 -7.70 -1.91 17.12
CA LEU A 26 -7.81 -3.37 17.28
C LEU A 26 -8.83 -3.93 16.28
N ASP A 27 -8.80 -5.24 16.01
CA ASP A 27 -9.55 -5.86 14.89
C ASP A 27 -10.31 -7.15 15.25
N ARG A 28 -10.24 -7.59 16.52
CA ARG A 28 -10.90 -8.82 16.96
C ARG A 28 -12.15 -8.53 17.81
N PRO A 29 -13.21 -9.34 17.70
CA PRO A 29 -14.40 -9.19 18.56
C PRO A 29 -14.06 -9.22 20.06
N THR A 30 -13.12 -10.07 20.47
CA THR A 30 -12.65 -10.15 21.86
C THR A 30 -11.99 -8.86 22.32
N HIS A 31 -11.18 -8.22 21.46
CA HIS A 31 -10.61 -6.90 21.73
C HIS A 31 -11.71 -5.84 21.87
N GLY A 32 -12.74 -5.92 21.03
CA GLY A 32 -13.90 -5.05 21.09
C GLY A 32 -14.64 -5.11 22.42
N LEU A 33 -14.80 -6.32 22.98
CA LEU A 33 -15.37 -6.48 24.31
C LEU A 33 -14.53 -5.77 25.40
N LEU A 34 -13.19 -5.89 25.33
CA LEU A 34 -12.31 -5.20 26.28
C LEU A 34 -12.47 -3.67 26.20
N VAL A 35 -12.52 -3.12 24.98
CA VAL A 35 -12.71 -1.67 24.77
C VAL A 35 -14.11 -1.23 25.22
N PHE A 36 -15.15 -2.01 24.94
CA PHE A 36 -16.51 -1.70 25.41
C PHE A 36 -16.60 -1.67 26.93
N VAL A 37 -16.01 -2.65 27.61
CA VAL A 37 -15.93 -2.69 29.08
C VAL A 37 -15.13 -1.51 29.62
N ALA A 38 -14.03 -1.13 28.95
CA ALA A 38 -13.25 0.05 29.31
C ALA A 38 -14.07 1.36 29.25
N ILE A 39 -14.85 1.54 28.18
CA ILE A 39 -15.75 2.70 28.03
C ILE A 39 -16.82 2.68 29.12
N ALA A 40 -17.48 1.54 29.32
CA ALA A 40 -18.55 1.40 30.31
C ALA A 40 -18.06 1.61 31.75
N ALA A 41 -16.81 1.26 32.06
CA ALA A 41 -16.20 1.48 33.36
C ALA A 41 -15.99 2.97 33.69
N ILE A 42 -15.81 3.82 32.68
CA ILE A 42 -15.67 5.28 32.85
C ILE A 42 -17.04 5.96 32.77
N ALA A 43 -17.82 5.62 31.73
CA ALA A 43 -19.04 6.34 31.37
C ALA A 43 -20.07 5.36 30.77
N PRO A 44 -20.98 4.80 31.60
CA PRO A 44 -22.00 3.87 31.13
C PRO A 44 -22.91 4.45 30.06
N TRP A 45 -23.27 5.74 30.17
CA TRP A 45 -24.10 6.40 29.16
C TRP A 45 -23.36 6.61 27.83
N SER A 46 -22.05 6.88 27.86
CA SER A 46 -21.21 6.88 26.65
C SER A 46 -21.13 5.48 26.03
N ALA A 47 -21.03 4.43 26.85
CA ALA A 47 -21.07 3.05 26.35
C ALA A 47 -22.42 2.70 25.73
N ALA A 48 -23.53 3.10 26.35
CA ALA A 48 -24.89 2.90 25.84
C ALA A 48 -25.13 3.65 24.52
N ALA A 49 -24.72 4.92 24.44
CA ALA A 49 -24.81 5.72 23.22
C ALA A 49 -23.92 5.16 22.10
N ALA A 50 -22.70 4.71 22.42
CA ALA A 50 -21.82 4.04 21.47
C ALA A 50 -22.39 2.71 20.96
N ALA A 51 -22.99 1.91 21.85
CA ALA A 51 -23.71 0.69 21.51
C ALA A 51 -24.87 0.95 20.55
N PHE A 52 -25.67 1.98 20.84
CA PHE A 52 -26.77 2.42 19.99
C PHE A 52 -26.28 2.86 18.61
N GLY A 53 -25.26 3.73 18.55
CA GLY A 53 -24.68 4.22 17.31
C GLY A 53 -24.10 3.11 16.44
N ALA A 54 -23.32 2.20 17.04
CA ALA A 54 -22.75 1.05 16.33
C ALA A 54 -23.82 0.08 15.81
N ALA A 55 -24.88 -0.19 16.60
CA ALA A 55 -25.98 -1.04 16.19
C ALA A 55 -26.74 -0.43 15.01
N LEU A 56 -27.06 0.86 15.08
CA LEU A 56 -27.75 1.57 14.01
C LEU A 56 -26.91 1.59 12.72
N ALA A 57 -25.59 1.81 12.83
CA ALA A 57 -24.67 1.74 11.70
C ALA A 57 -24.62 0.36 11.04
N ILE A 58 -24.67 -0.73 11.81
CA ILE A 58 -24.70 -2.09 11.26
C ILE A 58 -26.03 -2.39 10.57
N LEU A 59 -27.14 -1.92 11.14
CA LEU A 59 -28.47 -2.11 10.55
C LEU A 59 -28.63 -1.33 9.25
N LEU A 60 -28.10 -0.10 9.18
CA LEU A 60 -28.36 0.81 8.07
C LEU A 60 -27.23 0.88 7.03
N GLY A 61 -25.99 0.59 7.41
CA GLY A 61 -24.81 0.82 6.58
C GLY A 61 -24.82 0.06 5.26
N LYS A 62 -25.18 -1.22 5.29
CA LYS A 62 -25.29 -2.05 4.07
C LYS A 62 -26.50 -1.68 3.19
N PRO A 63 -27.74 -1.60 3.73
CA PRO A 63 -28.91 -1.35 2.88
C PRO A 63 -29.03 0.08 2.35
N PHE A 64 -28.53 1.09 3.07
CA PHE A 64 -28.78 2.50 2.73
C PHE A 64 -27.53 3.31 2.37
N PHE A 65 -26.33 2.82 2.71
CA PHE A 65 -25.08 3.57 2.50
C PHE A 65 -24.03 2.78 1.70
N SER A 66 -24.47 1.75 0.96
CA SER A 66 -23.66 0.98 0.02
C SER A 66 -22.34 0.43 0.58
N GLN A 67 -22.29 0.13 1.88
CA GLN A 67 -21.10 -0.49 2.48
C GLN A 67 -20.86 -1.88 1.88
N SER A 68 -19.60 -2.16 1.53
CA SER A 68 -19.23 -3.48 1.02
C SER A 68 -19.44 -4.57 2.09
N GLU A 69 -19.59 -5.82 1.65
CA GLU A 69 -19.79 -6.94 2.58
C GLU A 69 -18.60 -7.13 3.53
N TRP A 70 -17.39 -6.91 3.04
CA TRP A 70 -16.18 -6.98 3.84
C TRP A 70 -16.14 -5.85 4.89
N GLU A 71 -16.38 -4.60 4.51
CA GLU A 71 -16.39 -3.47 5.46
C GLU A 71 -17.42 -3.65 6.57
N TRP A 72 -18.61 -4.16 6.20
CA TRP A 72 -19.67 -4.44 7.15
C TRP A 72 -19.27 -5.56 8.12
N LYS A 73 -18.75 -6.69 7.63
CA LYS A 73 -18.30 -7.82 8.48
C LYS A 73 -17.12 -7.45 9.38
N GLU A 74 -16.26 -6.56 8.93
CA GLU A 74 -15.16 -6.04 9.74
C GLU A 74 -15.59 -4.93 10.70
N GLY A 75 -16.83 -4.45 10.65
CA GLY A 75 -17.32 -3.38 11.54
C GLY A 75 -16.71 -2.00 11.24
N LEU A 76 -16.10 -1.83 10.06
CA LEU A 76 -15.42 -0.59 9.67
C LEU A 76 -16.39 0.55 9.42
N GLY A 77 -17.62 0.25 9.01
CA GLY A 77 -18.68 1.25 8.86
C GLY A 77 -19.30 1.73 10.18
N ALA A 78 -19.04 1.02 11.28
CA ALA A 78 -19.74 1.22 12.55
C ALA A 78 -18.89 1.92 13.62
N TYR A 79 -17.55 1.84 13.55
CA TYR A 79 -16.70 2.43 14.59
C TYR A 79 -16.73 3.96 14.62
N ASP A 80 -16.97 4.63 13.49
CA ASP A 80 -17.21 6.08 13.47
C ASP A 80 -18.40 6.46 14.34
N CYS A 81 -19.48 5.66 14.22
CA CYS A 81 -20.72 5.86 14.95
C CYS A 81 -20.61 5.43 16.41
N ALA A 82 -19.75 4.44 16.71
CA ALA A 82 -19.37 4.12 18.08
C ALA A 82 -18.64 5.30 18.73
N LEU A 83 -17.64 5.89 18.05
CA LEU A 83 -16.91 7.06 18.54
C LEU A 83 -17.83 8.27 18.75
N LEU A 84 -18.71 8.54 17.79
CA LEU A 84 -19.76 9.57 17.90
C LEU A 84 -20.63 9.33 19.15
N GLY A 85 -21.08 8.09 19.36
CA GLY A 85 -21.87 7.73 20.54
C GLY A 85 -21.10 7.91 21.86
N ILE A 86 -19.80 7.59 21.91
CA ILE A 86 -18.97 7.84 23.11
C ILE A 86 -19.04 9.31 23.52
N ALA A 87 -18.93 10.23 22.55
CA ALA A 87 -18.99 11.67 22.79
C ALA A 87 -20.40 12.16 23.18
N TRP A 88 -21.46 11.51 22.65
CA TRP A 88 -22.85 11.86 22.92
C TRP A 88 -23.38 11.38 24.28
N GLY A 89 -22.60 10.63 25.07
CA GLY A 89 -23.08 9.99 26.31
C GLY A 89 -23.79 10.93 27.29
N GLY A 90 -23.27 12.15 27.48
CA GLY A 90 -23.89 13.18 28.33
C GLY A 90 -25.29 13.55 27.86
N ALA A 91 -25.41 14.03 26.61
CA ALA A 91 -26.69 14.35 26.00
C ALA A 91 -27.65 13.15 25.95
N PHE A 92 -27.14 11.96 25.63
CA PHE A 92 -27.92 10.73 25.53
C PHE A 92 -28.61 10.35 26.84
N SER A 93 -28.01 10.70 27.99
CA SER A 93 -28.60 10.45 29.32
C SER A 93 -29.86 11.27 29.62
N CYS A 94 -30.15 12.29 28.81
CA CYS A 94 -31.21 13.27 29.08
C CYS A 94 -32.58 12.87 28.53
N GLY A 95 -32.69 11.72 27.86
CA GLY A 95 -33.96 11.10 27.50
C GLY A 95 -34.14 10.78 26.01
N PRO A 96 -35.34 10.30 25.62
CA PRO A 96 -35.62 9.76 24.29
C PRO A 96 -35.42 10.76 23.14
N GLN A 97 -35.61 12.06 23.38
CA GLN A 97 -35.40 13.10 22.37
C GLN A 97 -33.93 13.13 21.92
N MET A 98 -32.99 12.95 22.84
CA MET A 98 -31.56 12.94 22.54
C MET A 98 -31.13 11.66 21.81
N MET A 99 -31.79 10.53 22.09
CA MET A 99 -31.60 9.30 21.31
C MET A 99 -32.02 9.48 19.84
N PHE A 100 -33.13 10.18 19.57
CA PHE A 100 -33.54 10.52 18.22
C PHE A 100 -32.53 11.41 17.50
N LEU A 101 -32.04 12.47 18.17
CA LEU A 101 -31.02 13.37 17.62
C LEU A 101 -29.69 12.66 17.36
N LEU A 102 -29.25 11.76 18.24
CA LEU A 102 -28.09 10.89 18.00
C LEU A 102 -28.33 10.02 16.76
N GLY A 103 -29.54 9.49 16.57
CA GLY A 103 -29.92 8.76 15.36
C GLY A 103 -29.71 9.58 14.08
N LEU A 104 -30.11 10.86 14.08
CA LEU A 104 -29.85 11.77 12.96
C LEU A 104 -28.36 12.03 12.74
N ALA A 105 -27.59 12.21 13.82
CA ALA A 105 -26.14 12.40 13.75
C ALA A 105 -25.43 11.15 13.18
N VAL A 106 -25.90 9.94 13.52
CA VAL A 106 -25.42 8.68 12.95
C VAL A 106 -25.71 8.59 11.45
N LEU A 107 -26.91 8.97 11.00
CA LEU A 107 -27.24 9.01 9.56
C LEU A 107 -26.32 9.97 8.80
N ALA A 108 -26.07 11.16 9.35
CA ALA A 108 -25.13 12.11 8.75
C ALA A 108 -23.70 11.55 8.71
N CYS A 109 -23.25 10.90 9.79
CA CYS A 109 -21.94 10.24 9.86
C CYS A 109 -21.78 9.18 8.77
N LEU A 110 -22.78 8.32 8.57
CA LEU A 110 -22.78 7.28 7.54
C LEU A 110 -22.77 7.87 6.12
N ALA A 111 -23.54 8.94 5.90
CA ALA A 111 -23.61 9.63 4.61
C ALA A 111 -22.25 10.23 4.19
N MET A 112 -21.48 10.77 5.14
CA MET A 112 -20.18 11.39 4.87
C MET A 112 -19.05 10.37 4.63
N ARG A 113 -19.19 9.15 5.14
CA ARG A 113 -18.10 8.16 5.16
C ARG A 113 -17.59 7.80 3.76
N GLY A 114 -18.47 7.38 2.85
CA GLY A 114 -18.08 6.94 1.51
C GLY A 114 -17.24 7.97 0.74
N PRO A 115 -17.73 9.22 0.58
CA PRO A 115 -16.98 10.29 -0.06
C PRO A 115 -15.62 10.57 0.59
N LEU A 116 -15.54 10.59 1.93
CA LEU A 116 -14.30 10.84 2.66
C LEU A 116 -13.27 9.72 2.50
N VAL A 117 -13.71 8.46 2.63
CA VAL A 117 -12.86 7.27 2.43
C VAL A 117 -12.26 7.28 1.03
N SER A 118 -13.10 7.47 0.01
CA SER A 118 -12.66 7.51 -1.39
C SER A 118 -11.61 8.60 -1.63
N ARG A 119 -11.87 9.82 -1.13
CA ARG A 119 -10.96 10.96 -1.29
C ARG A 119 -9.62 10.74 -0.57
N LEU A 120 -9.64 10.29 0.68
CA LEU A 120 -8.42 10.12 1.48
C LEU A 120 -7.58 8.92 1.02
N ASN A 121 -8.22 7.82 0.62
CA ASN A 121 -7.51 6.67 0.03
C ASN A 121 -6.78 7.09 -1.26
N GLY A 122 -7.41 7.90 -2.12
CA GLY A 122 -6.76 8.46 -3.32
C GLY A 122 -5.58 9.40 -3.01
N LEU A 123 -5.49 9.92 -1.78
CA LEU A 123 -4.36 10.71 -1.29
C LEU A 123 -3.33 9.86 -0.52
N GLY A 124 -3.54 8.55 -0.40
CA GLY A 124 -2.71 7.66 0.42
C GLY A 124 -2.76 7.98 1.91
N MET A 125 -3.94 8.36 2.40
CA MET A 125 -4.18 8.70 3.81
C MET A 125 -5.29 7.80 4.37
N PRO A 126 -5.07 7.11 5.50
CA PRO A 126 -6.15 6.37 6.15
C PRO A 126 -7.21 7.37 6.62
N VAL A 127 -8.49 7.05 6.41
CA VAL A 127 -9.61 7.91 6.83
C VAL A 127 -9.64 8.13 8.35
N LEU A 128 -9.15 7.15 9.13
CA LEU A 128 -9.32 7.11 10.58
C LEU A 128 -10.82 7.31 10.95
N ALA A 129 -11.12 7.72 12.17
CA ALA A 129 -12.50 8.01 12.56
C ALA A 129 -12.96 9.44 12.16
N LEU A 130 -12.47 9.97 11.03
CA LEU A 130 -12.75 11.34 10.61
C LEU A 130 -14.26 11.64 10.43
N PRO A 131 -15.07 10.77 9.81
CA PRO A 131 -16.52 10.97 9.74
C PRO A 131 -17.15 11.14 11.12
N GLY A 132 -16.76 10.30 12.09
CA GLY A 132 -17.22 10.39 13.47
C GLY A 132 -16.79 11.70 14.14
N LEU A 133 -15.54 12.11 13.97
CA LEU A 133 -15.00 13.35 14.53
C LEU A 133 -15.71 14.60 13.97
N ILE A 134 -15.92 14.66 12.65
CA ILE A 134 -16.67 15.75 12.01
C ILE A 134 -18.10 15.79 12.56
N SER A 135 -18.77 14.65 12.67
CA SER A 135 -20.12 14.58 13.25
C SER A 135 -20.16 15.07 14.70
N ILE A 136 -19.13 14.81 15.51
CA ILE A 136 -19.03 15.34 16.88
C ILE A 136 -18.91 16.87 16.85
N TRP A 137 -18.01 17.43 16.03
CA TRP A 137 -17.85 18.89 15.90
C TRP A 137 -19.11 19.58 15.37
N LEU A 138 -19.81 18.97 14.41
CA LEU A 138 -21.10 19.46 13.93
C LEU A 138 -22.16 19.43 15.05
N SER A 139 -22.19 18.36 15.84
CA SER A 139 -23.12 18.25 16.98
C SER A 139 -22.86 19.37 17.99
N LEU A 140 -21.60 19.62 18.34
CA LEU A 140 -21.19 20.72 19.22
C LEU A 140 -21.66 22.08 18.68
N GLY A 141 -21.43 22.35 17.39
CA GLY A 141 -21.87 23.59 16.75
C GLY A 141 -23.39 23.77 16.77
N VAL A 142 -24.15 22.70 16.51
CA VAL A 142 -25.62 22.73 16.55
C VAL A 142 -26.13 23.00 17.96
N PHE A 143 -25.62 22.29 18.97
CA PHE A 143 -26.03 22.51 20.37
C PHE A 143 -25.69 23.92 20.84
N SER A 144 -24.48 24.40 20.54
CA SER A 144 -24.06 25.77 20.86
C SER A 144 -24.94 26.82 20.20
N ALA A 145 -25.32 26.63 18.93
CA ALA A 145 -26.22 27.54 18.21
C ALA A 145 -27.64 27.57 18.80
N LEU A 146 -28.06 26.47 19.44
CA LEU A 146 -29.34 26.35 20.15
C LEU A 146 -29.27 26.81 21.62
N GLY A 147 -28.10 27.30 22.08
CA GLY A 147 -27.90 27.71 23.47
C GLY A 147 -27.88 26.56 24.48
N ALA A 148 -27.64 25.33 24.01
CA ALA A 148 -27.57 24.13 24.84
C ALA A 148 -26.11 23.69 25.05
N ASP A 149 -25.78 23.21 26.25
CA ASP A 149 -24.50 22.55 26.50
C ASP A 149 -24.56 21.10 26.02
N PHE A 150 -23.77 20.77 25.00
CA PHE A 150 -23.65 19.42 24.46
C PHE A 150 -23.18 18.39 25.49
N TRP A 151 -22.27 18.80 26.38
CA TRP A 151 -21.70 17.92 27.39
C TRP A 151 -22.64 17.74 28.59
N LEU A 152 -23.49 18.74 28.84
CA LEU A 152 -24.34 18.87 30.03
C LEU A 152 -25.81 19.14 29.69
N ALA A 153 -26.40 18.47 28.69
CA ALA A 153 -27.80 18.71 28.30
C ALA A 153 -28.85 18.27 29.36
N SER A 154 -28.61 18.43 30.66
CA SER A 154 -29.61 18.48 31.73
C SER A 154 -29.29 19.64 32.70
N PRO A 155 -30.20 20.60 32.92
CA PRO A 155 -30.05 21.66 33.92
C PRO A 155 -30.11 21.17 35.38
N ASN A 156 -30.50 19.90 35.62
CA ASN A 156 -30.80 19.35 36.94
C ASN A 156 -29.84 18.22 37.37
N ASN A 157 -28.54 18.46 37.19
CA ASN A 157 -27.46 17.93 38.02
C ASN A 157 -27.58 16.44 38.45
N THR A 158 -27.12 15.54 37.61
CA THR A 158 -26.10 14.57 38.02
C THR A 158 -25.26 14.25 36.79
N PRO A 159 -23.96 14.61 36.76
CA PRO A 159 -23.05 13.96 35.83
C PRO A 159 -23.24 12.46 36.06
N GLY A 160 -23.50 11.68 35.01
CA GLY A 160 -23.60 10.24 35.11
C GLY A 160 -22.41 9.75 35.94
N SER A 161 -22.70 9.38 37.19
CA SER A 161 -21.68 9.10 38.18
C SER A 161 -20.79 8.03 37.57
N ASN A 162 -19.49 8.33 37.46
CA ASN A 162 -18.45 7.36 37.14
C ASN A 162 -18.76 6.13 37.99
N SER A 163 -19.34 5.06 37.42
CA SER A 163 -19.96 4.00 38.23
C SER A 163 -18.93 3.24 39.07
N PHE A 164 -17.65 3.49 38.79
CA PHE A 164 -16.48 2.98 39.50
C PHE A 164 -15.68 4.08 40.24
N GLY A 165 -16.21 5.30 40.37
CA GLY A 165 -15.55 6.40 41.07
C GLY A 165 -14.14 6.68 40.50
N SER A 166 -13.15 6.81 41.37
CA SER A 166 -11.75 7.01 40.98
C SER A 166 -11.08 5.80 40.30
N ALA A 167 -11.68 4.61 40.37
CA ALA A 167 -11.10 3.38 39.81
C ALA A 167 -11.38 3.20 38.30
N GLY A 168 -12.41 3.88 37.75
CA GLY A 168 -12.82 3.76 36.35
C GLY A 168 -11.69 3.96 35.34
N PRO A 169 -10.91 5.05 35.42
CA PRO A 169 -9.77 5.28 34.52
C PRO A 169 -8.72 4.17 34.56
N ALA A 170 -8.38 3.64 35.75
CA ALA A 170 -7.40 2.56 35.89
C ALA A 170 -7.88 1.26 35.21
N VAL A 171 -9.16 0.93 35.39
CA VAL A 171 -9.80 -0.23 34.74
C VAL A 171 -9.79 -0.08 33.22
N ALA A 172 -10.12 1.10 32.70
CA ALA A 172 -10.12 1.36 31.27
C ALA A 172 -8.70 1.27 30.67
N ILE A 173 -7.70 1.89 31.33
CA ILE A 173 -6.30 1.80 30.94
C ILE A 173 -5.87 0.33 30.88
N PHE A 174 -6.20 -0.46 31.89
CA PHE A 174 -5.87 -1.88 31.92
C PHE A 174 -6.45 -2.64 30.73
N PHE A 175 -7.75 -2.53 30.47
CA PHE A 175 -8.40 -3.29 29.40
C PHE A 175 -7.95 -2.87 28.00
N VAL A 176 -7.79 -1.57 27.75
CA VAL A 176 -7.25 -1.07 26.47
C VAL A 176 -5.82 -1.57 26.28
N THR A 177 -4.96 -1.42 27.30
CA THR A 177 -3.56 -1.87 27.25
C THR A 177 -3.46 -3.37 27.03
N LEU A 178 -4.29 -4.17 27.70
CA LEU A 178 -4.38 -5.62 27.47
C LEU A 178 -4.72 -5.93 26.01
N GLY A 179 -5.70 -5.23 25.43
CA GLY A 179 -6.05 -5.34 24.02
C GLY A 179 -4.86 -5.01 23.09
N LEU A 180 -4.11 -3.94 23.37
CA LEU A 180 -2.91 -3.58 22.61
C LEU A 180 -1.86 -4.70 22.66
N PHE A 181 -1.58 -5.27 23.85
CA PHE A 181 -0.61 -6.35 24.03
C PHE A 181 -1.03 -7.66 23.35
N LEU A 182 -2.34 -7.95 23.33
CA LEU A 182 -2.89 -9.11 22.62
C LEU A 182 -2.76 -8.97 21.09
N LYS A 183 -2.77 -7.74 20.55
CA LYS A 183 -2.56 -7.48 19.13
C LYS A 183 -1.08 -7.44 18.74
N CYS A 184 -0.28 -6.58 19.38
CA CYS A 184 1.13 -6.43 19.04
C CYS A 184 1.96 -6.00 20.27
N ARG A 185 2.62 -6.97 20.92
CA ARG A 185 3.38 -6.76 22.16
C ARG A 185 4.42 -5.64 22.07
N ARG A 186 5.17 -5.57 20.96
CA ARG A 186 6.23 -4.56 20.78
C ARG A 186 5.64 -3.15 20.66
N ALA A 187 4.63 -2.98 19.81
CA ALA A 187 3.95 -1.68 19.64
C ALA A 187 3.20 -1.26 20.91
N ALA A 188 2.61 -2.21 21.64
CA ALA A 188 1.96 -1.96 22.92
C ALA A 188 2.94 -1.43 23.97
N ALA A 189 4.11 -2.08 24.12
CA ALA A 189 5.15 -1.61 25.03
C ALA A 189 5.63 -0.19 24.68
N ALA A 190 5.82 0.10 23.39
CA ALA A 190 6.20 1.44 22.94
C ALA A 190 5.09 2.48 23.19
N SER A 191 3.82 2.12 22.99
CA SER A 191 2.65 2.95 23.30
C SER A 191 2.60 3.30 24.78
N VAL A 192 2.82 2.32 25.67
CA VAL A 192 2.92 2.56 27.13
C VAL A 192 4.09 3.49 27.47
N LEU A 193 5.27 3.27 26.89
CA LEU A 193 6.44 4.13 27.13
C LEU A 193 6.18 5.58 26.70
N VAL A 194 5.58 5.79 25.52
CA VAL A 194 5.22 7.12 25.02
C VAL A 194 4.16 7.76 25.90
N ALA A 195 3.14 7.00 26.33
CA ALA A 195 2.12 7.48 27.25
C ALA A 195 2.73 7.93 28.58
N THR A 196 3.58 7.11 29.19
CA THR A 196 4.26 7.42 30.45
C THR A 196 5.16 8.64 30.30
N ALA A 197 5.97 8.72 29.24
CA ALA A 197 6.86 9.85 29.00
C ALA A 197 6.08 11.17 28.85
N THR A 198 5.00 11.17 28.07
CA THR A 198 4.16 12.36 27.87
C THR A 198 3.39 12.76 29.12
N ALA A 199 2.89 11.79 29.91
CA ALA A 199 2.29 12.05 31.21
C ALA A 199 3.28 12.67 32.21
N ILE A 200 4.51 12.16 32.28
CA ILE A 200 5.58 12.72 33.13
C ILE A 200 5.91 14.14 32.69
N LEU A 201 6.11 14.37 31.39
CA LEU A 201 6.40 15.71 30.86
C LEU A 201 5.30 16.71 31.19
N TYR A 202 4.03 16.32 31.04
CA TYR A 202 2.89 17.16 31.40
C TYR A 202 2.86 17.46 32.90
N SER A 203 3.17 16.47 33.73
CA SER A 203 3.28 16.63 35.18
C SER A 203 4.40 17.58 35.59
N VAL A 204 5.57 17.47 34.96
CA VAL A 204 6.71 18.37 35.18
C VAL A 204 6.39 19.81 34.76
N ALA A 205 5.55 19.99 33.74
CA ALA A 205 5.04 21.29 33.33
C ALA A 205 3.97 21.87 34.28
N GLY A 206 3.68 21.22 35.40
CA GLY A 206 2.72 21.66 36.40
C GLY A 206 1.27 21.24 36.12
N GLY A 207 1.04 20.40 35.11
CA GLY A 207 -0.28 19.87 34.77
C GLY A 207 -0.62 18.59 35.53
N ASP A 208 -1.91 18.30 35.71
CA ASP A 208 -2.36 16.97 36.19
C ASP A 208 -2.45 15.99 35.00
N PRO A 209 -1.65 14.91 34.97
CA PRO A 209 -1.67 13.95 33.86
C PRO A 209 -3.00 13.19 33.75
N LEU A 210 -3.80 13.07 34.82
CA LEU A 210 -5.10 12.40 34.80
C LEU A 210 -6.25 13.35 34.47
N SER A 211 -6.00 14.66 34.39
CA SER A 211 -6.97 15.62 33.87
C SER A 211 -7.32 15.31 32.41
N ILE A 212 -8.47 15.81 31.93
CA ILE A 212 -8.87 15.68 30.52
C ILE A 212 -7.80 16.24 29.59
N GLN A 213 -7.14 17.32 30.00
CA GLN A 213 -6.04 17.91 29.23
C GLN A 213 -4.82 16.99 29.20
N GLY A 214 -4.37 16.50 30.36
CA GLY A 214 -3.26 15.55 30.45
C GLY A 214 -3.53 14.25 29.67
N ALA A 215 -4.69 13.63 29.90
CA ALA A 215 -5.14 12.44 29.18
C ALA A 215 -5.26 12.65 27.67
N GLY A 216 -5.68 13.84 27.24
CA GLY A 216 -5.64 14.30 25.85
C GLY A 216 -4.29 14.08 25.17
N LEU A 217 -3.21 14.42 25.88
CA LEU A 217 -1.86 14.36 25.37
C LEU A 217 -1.30 12.93 25.30
N TRP A 218 -1.47 12.12 26.35
CA TRP A 218 -0.87 10.79 26.37
C TRP A 218 -1.81 9.70 25.81
N ALA A 219 -3.08 9.69 26.22
CA ALA A 219 -4.01 8.59 25.95
C ALA A 219 -4.64 8.65 24.56
N PHE A 220 -4.86 9.86 24.05
CA PHE A 220 -5.69 10.10 22.88
C PHE A 220 -4.90 10.55 21.66
N THR A 221 -3.64 10.98 21.83
CA THR A 221 -2.83 11.54 20.75
C THR A 221 -1.51 10.79 20.61
N ALA A 222 -0.57 10.95 21.54
CA ALA A 222 0.79 10.40 21.36
C ALA A 222 0.84 8.86 21.33
N ALA A 223 0.22 8.18 22.31
CA ALA A 223 0.31 6.73 22.44
C ALA A 223 -0.47 5.96 21.34
N PRO A 224 -1.68 6.37 20.93
CA PRO A 224 -2.34 5.76 19.78
C PRO A 224 -1.62 6.00 18.46
N ALA A 225 -0.94 7.14 18.27
CA ALA A 225 -0.24 7.46 17.03
C ALA A 225 0.91 6.47 16.74
N ILE A 226 1.75 6.20 17.75
CA ILE A 226 2.83 5.22 17.62
C ILE A 226 2.29 3.80 17.44
N PHE A 227 1.22 3.44 18.16
CA PHE A 227 0.61 2.12 18.04
C PHE A 227 0.00 1.90 16.65
N ALA A 228 -0.87 2.80 16.19
CA ALA A 228 -1.56 2.67 14.90
C ALA A 228 -0.58 2.55 13.73
N SER A 229 0.46 3.38 13.72
CA SER A 229 1.46 3.38 12.64
C SER A 229 2.28 2.09 12.61
N SER A 230 2.71 1.59 13.77
CA SER A 230 3.62 0.44 13.85
C SER A 230 2.93 -0.92 13.92
N ALA A 231 1.68 -0.98 14.41
CA ALA A 231 0.93 -2.23 14.60
C ALA A 231 -0.19 -2.44 13.57
N VAL A 232 -0.64 -1.38 12.90
CA VAL A 232 -1.76 -1.45 11.95
C VAL A 232 -1.32 -1.05 10.55
N PHE A 233 -0.87 0.19 10.35
CA PHE A 233 -0.63 0.71 8.99
C PHE A 233 0.59 0.11 8.30
N LEU A 234 1.67 -0.12 9.03
CA LEU A 234 2.95 -0.59 8.48
C LEU A 234 3.53 -1.71 9.36
N ASN A 235 2.67 -2.65 9.75
CA ASN A 235 3.03 -3.72 10.68
C ASN A 235 4.16 -4.60 10.13
N GLY A 236 5.16 -4.83 10.97
CA GLY A 236 6.35 -5.62 10.62
C GLY A 236 7.40 -4.88 9.82
N PHE A 237 7.18 -3.59 9.47
CA PHE A 237 8.17 -2.77 8.77
C PHE A 237 8.83 -1.76 9.71
N ARG A 238 10.12 -1.51 9.51
CA ARG A 238 10.85 -0.44 10.22
C ARG A 238 10.28 0.95 9.91
N GLN A 239 9.73 1.15 8.72
CA GLN A 239 9.03 2.39 8.38
C GLN A 239 7.83 2.66 9.28
N GLY A 240 7.13 1.62 9.77
CA GLY A 240 6.03 1.79 10.73
C GLY A 240 6.46 2.42 12.04
N TRP A 241 7.69 2.14 12.50
CA TRP A 241 8.27 2.76 13.68
C TRP A 241 8.69 4.21 13.43
N LYS A 242 9.28 4.51 12.27
CA LYS A 242 9.64 5.88 11.87
C LYS A 242 8.40 6.77 11.75
N VAL A 243 7.36 6.28 11.07
CA VAL A 243 6.05 6.96 10.99
C VAL A 243 5.46 7.11 12.39
N GLY A 244 5.44 6.05 13.21
CA GLY A 244 4.85 6.08 14.54
C GLY A 244 5.50 7.06 15.50
N ALA A 245 6.84 7.11 15.55
CA ALA A 245 7.56 8.07 16.38
C ALA A 245 7.30 9.52 15.93
N THR A 246 7.36 9.75 14.61
CA THR A 246 7.07 11.08 14.02
C THR A 246 5.63 11.50 14.29
N ALA A 247 4.67 10.57 14.15
CA ALA A 247 3.26 10.83 14.39
C ALA A 247 3.01 11.17 15.86
N ALA A 248 3.59 10.43 16.81
CA ALA A 248 3.44 10.71 18.23
C ALA A 248 3.96 12.11 18.62
N LEU A 249 5.12 12.51 18.09
CA LEU A 249 5.69 13.85 18.31
C LEU A 249 4.80 14.94 17.73
N LEU A 250 4.38 14.79 16.47
CA LEU A 250 3.53 15.78 15.80
C LEU A 250 2.16 15.88 16.47
N SER A 251 1.54 14.76 16.83
CA SER A 251 0.26 14.74 17.54
C SER A 251 0.35 15.43 18.90
N ALA A 252 1.43 15.22 19.65
CA ALA A 252 1.66 15.92 20.91
C ALA A 252 1.85 17.43 20.72
N ALA A 253 2.66 17.84 19.73
CA ALA A 253 2.87 19.25 19.42
C ALA A 253 1.57 19.95 18.99
N ILE A 254 0.80 19.32 18.12
CA ILE A 254 -0.50 19.84 17.66
C ILE A 254 -1.48 19.95 18.83
N TRP A 255 -1.50 18.96 19.73
CA TRP A 255 -2.32 19.02 20.94
C TRP A 255 -1.98 20.23 21.81
N LEU A 256 -0.69 20.47 22.07
CA LEU A 256 -0.22 21.58 22.92
C LEU A 256 -0.51 22.95 22.30
N LEU A 257 -0.46 23.05 20.97
CA LEU A 257 -0.70 24.30 20.26
C LEU A 257 -2.17 24.54 19.93
N TRP A 258 -3.04 23.54 20.09
CA TRP A 258 -4.42 23.57 19.58
C TRP A 258 -5.21 24.79 20.05
N ASN A 259 -5.21 25.05 21.36
CA ASN A 259 -5.95 26.16 21.97
C ASN A 259 -5.32 27.53 21.69
N HIS A 260 -4.14 27.57 21.06
CA HIS A 260 -3.47 28.80 20.64
C HIS A 260 -3.69 29.10 19.16
N MET A 261 -4.42 28.25 18.42
CA MET A 261 -4.73 28.48 17.02
C MET A 261 -6.04 29.26 16.88
N PRO A 262 -6.03 30.49 16.32
CA PRO A 262 -7.25 31.31 16.21
C PRO A 262 -8.38 30.63 15.43
N LEU A 263 -8.05 29.82 14.42
CA LEU A 263 -9.02 29.09 13.61
C LEU A 263 -9.74 27.96 14.38
N LEU A 264 -9.24 27.57 15.56
CA LEU A 264 -9.73 26.43 16.34
C LEU A 264 -10.13 26.80 17.78
N GLU A 265 -10.21 28.11 18.10
CA GLU A 265 -10.44 28.61 19.47
C GLU A 265 -11.69 28.00 20.14
N ASN A 266 -12.73 27.69 19.35
CA ASN A 266 -13.99 27.10 19.84
C ASN A 266 -14.19 25.62 19.45
N VAL A 267 -13.16 24.97 18.92
CA VAL A 267 -13.23 23.57 18.47
C VAL A 267 -12.40 22.72 19.43
N PRO A 268 -12.99 21.81 20.21
CA PRO A 268 -12.20 20.96 21.09
C PRO A 268 -11.30 20.01 20.28
N PRO A 269 -10.06 19.74 20.74
CA PRO A 269 -9.08 18.96 19.99
C PRO A 269 -9.55 17.54 19.69
N LEU A 270 -10.15 16.86 20.68
CA LEU A 270 -10.58 15.45 20.57
C LEU A 270 -9.47 14.60 19.91
N MET A 271 -9.79 13.82 18.88
CA MET A 271 -8.81 13.03 18.10
C MET A 271 -8.17 13.81 16.94
N GLY A 272 -8.47 15.10 16.76
CA GLY A 272 -7.93 15.94 15.70
C GLY A 272 -6.38 15.93 15.63
N PRO A 273 -5.67 16.17 16.75
CA PRO A 273 -4.21 16.11 16.77
C PRO A 273 -3.64 14.73 16.40
N LEU A 274 -4.32 13.65 16.79
CA LEU A 274 -3.94 12.29 16.39
C LEU A 274 -3.98 12.13 14.87
N PHE A 275 -5.07 12.56 14.24
CA PHE A 275 -5.29 12.36 12.80
C PHE A 275 -4.31 13.19 11.98
N ILE A 276 -4.16 14.47 12.32
CA ILE A 276 -3.22 15.38 11.65
C ILE A 276 -1.79 14.90 11.83
N GLY A 277 -1.42 14.41 13.02
CA GLY A 277 -0.07 13.89 13.28
C GLY A 277 0.24 12.63 12.47
N ILE A 278 -0.70 11.67 12.39
CA ILE A 278 -0.54 10.47 11.55
C ILE A 278 -0.40 10.84 10.07
N TRP A 279 -1.28 11.68 9.53
CA TRP A 279 -1.21 12.08 8.11
C TRP A 279 0.09 12.84 7.80
N SER A 280 0.49 13.76 8.67
CA SER A 280 1.74 14.52 8.52
C SER A 280 2.95 13.59 8.56
N ALA A 281 2.97 12.62 9.47
CA ALA A 281 4.05 11.64 9.55
C ALA A 281 4.14 10.74 8.31
N LEU A 282 3.00 10.28 7.78
CA LEU A 282 2.95 9.51 6.54
C LEU A 282 3.53 10.32 5.36
N ILE A 283 3.16 11.60 5.25
CA ILE A 283 3.70 12.49 4.22
C ILE A 283 5.21 12.67 4.39
N LEU A 284 5.69 12.96 5.60
CA LEU A 284 7.09 13.26 5.85
C LEU A 284 8.02 12.04 5.69
N VAL A 285 7.57 10.85 6.10
CA VAL A 285 8.41 9.64 6.12
C VAL A 285 8.31 8.85 4.81
N LEU A 286 7.12 8.74 4.22
CA LEU A 286 6.88 7.94 3.03
C LEU A 286 6.74 8.78 1.74
N GLY A 287 6.52 10.09 1.86
CA GLY A 287 6.46 10.98 0.71
C GLY A 287 5.40 10.57 -0.31
N LYS A 288 5.79 10.49 -1.57
CA LYS A 288 4.91 10.16 -2.70
C LYS A 288 4.51 8.68 -2.73
N GLU A 289 5.30 7.80 -2.11
CA GLU A 289 5.12 6.35 -2.12
C GLU A 289 4.07 5.88 -1.10
N ARG A 290 3.62 6.76 -0.21
CA ARG A 290 2.73 6.44 0.93
C ARG A 290 1.49 5.63 0.55
N GLN A 291 0.86 5.91 -0.58
CA GLN A 291 -0.34 5.21 -1.01
C GLN A 291 -0.05 3.72 -1.24
N PHE A 292 1.02 3.41 -1.96
CA PHE A 292 1.42 2.03 -2.26
C PHE A 292 2.12 1.37 -1.07
N CYS A 293 2.80 2.11 -0.20
CA CYS A 293 3.32 1.57 1.05
C CYS A 293 2.21 1.09 2.00
N LEU A 294 1.02 1.70 1.93
CA LEU A 294 -0.16 1.32 2.72
C LEU A 294 -1.01 0.24 2.03
N ASP A 295 -0.71 -0.11 0.78
CA ASP A 295 -1.39 -1.17 0.07
C ASP A 295 -1.03 -2.55 0.65
N LEU A 296 -2.05 -3.35 0.97
CA LEU A 296 -1.85 -4.66 1.60
C LEU A 296 -1.18 -5.67 0.68
N GLY A 297 -1.40 -5.58 -0.64
CA GLY A 297 -0.75 -6.44 -1.64
C GLY A 297 0.74 -6.14 -1.73
N VAL A 298 1.10 -4.86 -1.77
CA VAL A 298 2.51 -4.40 -1.76
C VAL A 298 3.20 -4.79 -0.45
N GLN A 299 2.56 -4.60 0.70
CA GLN A 299 3.09 -5.05 1.99
C GLN A 299 3.25 -6.56 2.05
N HIS A 300 2.27 -7.32 1.54
CA HIS A 300 2.36 -8.77 1.51
C HIS A 300 3.53 -9.23 0.65
N ALA A 301 3.70 -8.64 -0.54
CA ALA A 301 4.86 -8.88 -1.40
C ALA A 301 6.17 -8.58 -0.67
N ALA A 302 6.29 -7.42 -0.01
CA ALA A 302 7.49 -7.08 0.75
C ALA A 302 7.82 -8.13 1.81
N HIS A 303 6.83 -8.58 2.60
CA HIS A 303 7.02 -9.65 3.59
C HIS A 303 7.42 -10.98 2.96
N VAL A 304 6.82 -11.33 1.82
CA VAL A 304 7.14 -12.57 1.09
C VAL A 304 8.59 -12.54 0.61
N LEU A 305 9.03 -11.45 -0.01
CA LEU A 305 10.40 -11.31 -0.51
C LEU A 305 11.42 -11.28 0.63
N ASP A 306 11.14 -10.58 1.73
CA ASP A 306 12.03 -10.52 2.90
C ASP A 306 12.18 -11.89 3.59
N ARG A 307 11.08 -12.63 3.75
CA ARG A 307 11.10 -13.98 4.34
C ARG A 307 11.75 -15.03 3.46
N ALA A 308 11.70 -14.86 2.14
CA ALA A 308 12.34 -15.75 1.19
C ALA A 308 13.87 -15.57 1.14
N ARG A 309 14.36 -14.38 1.54
CA ARG A 309 15.77 -13.99 1.44
C ARG A 309 16.77 -15.01 2.03
N PRO A 310 16.52 -15.66 3.19
CA PRO A 310 17.44 -16.67 3.72
C PRO A 310 17.55 -17.93 2.85
N ALA A 311 16.52 -18.25 2.05
CA ALA A 311 16.53 -19.36 1.10
C ALA A 311 17.12 -18.99 -0.28
N GLY A 312 17.35 -17.69 -0.52
CA GLY A 312 17.92 -17.14 -1.74
C GLY A 312 17.36 -15.75 -2.05
N ALA A 313 18.12 -14.93 -2.76
CA ALA A 313 17.63 -13.64 -3.24
C ALA A 313 16.56 -13.80 -4.34
N THR A 314 15.82 -12.73 -4.63
CA THR A 314 14.70 -12.73 -5.58
C THR A 314 15.20 -12.69 -7.02
N LEU A 315 14.70 -13.55 -7.89
CA LEU A 315 14.86 -13.39 -9.33
C LEU A 315 13.76 -12.48 -9.87
N VAL A 316 14.12 -11.46 -10.64
CA VAL A 316 13.13 -10.58 -11.28
C VAL A 316 12.98 -10.98 -12.74
N LEU A 317 11.73 -11.16 -13.20
CA LEU A 317 11.39 -11.31 -14.61
C LEU A 317 10.69 -10.05 -15.09
N THR A 318 11.24 -9.35 -16.07
CA THR A 318 10.60 -8.14 -16.62
C THR A 318 10.14 -8.29 -18.06
N GLY A 319 9.10 -7.54 -18.40
CA GLY A 319 8.65 -7.33 -19.78
C GLY A 319 8.42 -5.84 -20.08
N ALA A 320 7.90 -5.54 -21.27
CA ALA A 320 7.82 -4.16 -21.78
C ALA A 320 7.01 -3.23 -20.88
N GLY A 321 6.08 -3.77 -20.09
CA GLY A 321 5.25 -3.01 -19.15
C GLY A 321 6.06 -2.22 -18.12
N VAL A 322 7.30 -2.62 -17.79
CA VAL A 322 8.17 -1.85 -16.89
C VAL A 322 8.75 -0.58 -17.55
N SER A 323 8.83 -0.55 -18.88
CA SER A 323 9.43 0.52 -19.68
C SER A 323 8.42 1.51 -20.27
N THR A 324 7.11 1.28 -20.09
CA THR A 324 6.04 2.15 -20.64
C THR A 324 6.13 3.58 -20.12
N ALA A 325 6.35 3.76 -18.82
CA ALA A 325 6.55 5.07 -18.20
C ALA A 325 7.85 5.78 -18.63
N SER A 326 8.76 5.07 -19.30
CA SER A 326 9.97 5.63 -19.93
C SER A 326 9.73 6.09 -21.37
N GLY A 327 8.49 5.99 -21.88
CA GLY A 327 8.12 6.35 -23.24
C GLY A 327 8.32 5.25 -24.27
N ILE A 328 8.58 4.01 -23.84
CA ILE A 328 8.71 2.84 -24.71
C ILE A 328 7.38 2.08 -24.75
N PRO A 329 6.61 2.10 -25.85
CA PRO A 329 5.37 1.34 -25.95
C PRO A 329 5.55 -0.16 -25.71
N ASP A 330 4.49 -0.80 -25.22
CA ASP A 330 4.47 -2.26 -25.16
C ASP A 330 4.51 -2.90 -26.57
N TYR A 331 4.96 -4.15 -26.64
CA TYR A 331 5.06 -4.87 -27.90
C TYR A 331 3.69 -5.34 -28.43
N THR A 332 2.70 -5.49 -27.55
CA THR A 332 1.36 -5.99 -27.91
C THR A 332 0.62 -5.08 -28.86
N ALA A 333 0.88 -3.78 -28.82
CA ALA A 333 0.22 -2.83 -29.69
C ALA A 333 0.85 -2.73 -31.10
N GLY A 334 1.97 -3.43 -31.37
CA GLY A 334 2.55 -3.53 -32.71
C GLY A 334 3.07 -2.22 -33.30
N HIS A 335 3.18 -1.16 -32.50
CA HIS A 335 3.52 0.21 -32.93
C HIS A 335 4.86 0.35 -33.67
N TRP A 336 5.72 -0.65 -33.55
CA TRP A 336 7.07 -0.69 -34.10
C TRP A 336 7.12 -1.25 -35.53
N LEU A 337 6.07 -1.97 -35.93
CA LEU A 337 5.97 -2.59 -37.24
C LEU A 337 5.42 -1.59 -38.27
N ALA A 338 5.82 -1.76 -39.53
CA ALA A 338 5.27 -0.95 -40.62
C ALA A 338 3.75 -1.22 -40.76
N PRO A 339 2.90 -0.18 -40.88
CA PRO A 339 1.47 -0.35 -41.07
C PRO A 339 1.14 -1.22 -42.28
N GLY A 340 0.20 -2.16 -42.12
CA GLY A 340 -0.24 -3.05 -43.20
C GLY A 340 0.70 -4.21 -43.53
N VAL A 341 1.88 -4.31 -42.89
CA VAL A 341 2.81 -5.42 -43.08
C VAL A 341 2.54 -6.52 -42.05
N PRO A 342 2.30 -7.79 -42.45
CA PRO A 342 2.08 -8.88 -41.51
C PRO A 342 3.29 -9.13 -40.59
N ALA A 343 3.04 -9.42 -39.31
CA ALA A 343 4.09 -9.71 -38.33
C ALA A 343 5.00 -10.89 -38.73
N SER A 344 4.49 -11.84 -39.51
CA SER A 344 5.27 -12.97 -40.03
C SER A 344 6.48 -12.55 -40.90
N ARG A 345 6.43 -11.37 -41.53
CA ARG A 345 7.55 -10.79 -42.31
C ARG A 345 8.73 -10.35 -41.43
N TYR A 346 8.53 -10.24 -40.12
CA TYR A 346 9.56 -9.88 -39.15
C TYR A 346 10.11 -11.11 -38.38
N SER A 347 9.69 -12.32 -38.77
CA SER A 347 10.20 -13.56 -38.18
C SER A 347 11.64 -13.86 -38.61
N TYR A 348 12.34 -14.66 -37.82
CA TYR A 348 13.70 -15.11 -38.16
C TYR A 348 13.74 -15.87 -39.49
N GLY A 349 12.76 -16.74 -39.74
CA GLY A 349 12.65 -17.46 -41.00
C GLY A 349 12.48 -16.53 -42.20
N ALA A 350 11.64 -15.49 -42.08
CA ALA A 350 11.47 -14.49 -43.13
C ALA A 350 12.75 -13.67 -43.37
N PHE A 351 13.46 -13.30 -42.30
CA PHE A 351 14.75 -12.61 -42.39
C PHE A 351 15.79 -13.42 -43.19
N LEU A 352 15.86 -14.74 -42.96
CA LEU A 352 16.78 -15.60 -43.70
C LEU A 352 16.36 -15.76 -45.18
N ALA A 353 15.06 -15.87 -45.45
CA ALA A 353 14.54 -16.21 -46.77
C ALA A 353 14.55 -15.04 -47.76
N ASP A 354 14.24 -13.82 -47.31
CA ASP A 354 13.83 -12.72 -48.20
C ASP A 354 14.55 -11.40 -47.88
N ALA A 355 15.08 -10.74 -48.92
CA ALA A 355 15.80 -9.48 -48.79
C ALA A 355 14.90 -8.31 -48.38
N GLU A 356 13.64 -8.29 -48.83
CA GLU A 356 12.68 -7.26 -48.43
C GLU A 356 12.36 -7.38 -46.94
N SER A 357 12.14 -8.60 -46.45
CA SER A 357 11.93 -8.88 -45.02
C SER A 357 13.13 -8.49 -44.16
N ARG A 358 14.37 -8.65 -44.66
CA ARG A 358 15.57 -8.12 -43.99
C ARG A 358 15.50 -6.61 -43.85
N SER A 359 15.24 -5.89 -44.96
CA SER A 359 15.13 -4.43 -44.95
C SER A 359 14.04 -3.95 -43.99
N LEU A 360 12.85 -4.56 -44.03
CA LEU A 360 11.74 -4.27 -43.11
C LEU A 360 12.13 -4.48 -41.64
N TYR A 361 12.82 -5.58 -41.34
CA TYR A 361 13.26 -5.90 -39.99
C TYR A 361 14.28 -4.89 -39.47
N TRP A 362 15.28 -4.55 -40.28
CA TRP A 362 16.27 -3.52 -39.95
C TRP A 362 15.61 -2.17 -39.73
N ASP A 363 14.67 -1.76 -40.59
CA ASP A 363 13.91 -0.52 -40.44
C ASP A 363 13.14 -0.45 -39.12
N ALA A 364 12.45 -1.53 -38.75
CA ALA A 364 11.71 -1.60 -37.49
C ALA A 364 12.65 -1.51 -36.28
N CYS A 365 13.79 -2.22 -36.33
CA CYS A 365 14.79 -2.17 -35.27
C CYS A 365 15.46 -0.79 -35.18
N ALA A 366 15.79 -0.15 -36.31
CA ALA A 366 16.37 1.19 -36.33
C ALA A 366 15.44 2.23 -35.70
N ARG A 367 14.14 2.20 -36.03
CA ARG A 367 13.14 3.05 -35.38
C ARG A 367 13.05 2.79 -33.87
N PHE A 368 13.00 1.51 -33.46
CA PHE A 368 12.97 1.17 -32.04
C PHE A 368 14.24 1.63 -31.31
N ARG A 369 15.41 1.49 -31.93
CA ARG A 369 16.70 1.94 -31.40
C ARG A 369 16.71 3.43 -31.11
N GLU A 370 16.17 4.25 -32.01
CA GLU A 370 16.06 5.70 -31.78
C GLU A 370 15.20 6.03 -30.56
N VAL A 371 14.09 5.31 -30.37
CA VAL A 371 13.23 5.48 -29.19
C VAL A 371 13.94 5.03 -27.92
N ALA A 372 14.57 3.84 -27.93
CA ALA A 372 15.31 3.31 -26.79
C ALA A 372 16.50 4.21 -26.41
N ALA A 373 17.24 4.75 -27.38
CA ALA A 373 18.38 5.64 -27.14
C ALA A 373 17.99 6.97 -26.47
N ARG A 374 16.73 7.42 -26.64
CA ARG A 374 16.21 8.65 -26.03
C ARG A 374 15.52 8.39 -24.68
N ALA A 375 15.11 7.16 -24.43
CA ALA A 375 14.45 6.78 -23.20
C ALA A 375 15.42 6.87 -22.01
N LYS A 376 14.88 7.22 -20.84
CA LYS A 376 15.62 7.22 -19.57
C LYS A 376 14.99 6.22 -18.62
N PRO A 377 15.76 5.60 -17.72
CA PRO A 377 15.19 4.72 -16.72
C PRO A 377 14.19 5.47 -15.83
N ASN A 378 13.02 4.88 -15.61
CA ASN A 378 12.03 5.41 -14.69
C ASN A 378 12.29 4.92 -13.24
N ASN A 379 11.47 5.37 -12.30
CA ASN A 379 11.60 5.02 -10.87
C ASN A 379 11.51 3.51 -10.60
N GLY A 380 10.81 2.74 -11.45
CA GLY A 380 10.73 1.29 -11.32
C GLY A 380 12.09 0.61 -11.55
N HIS A 381 12.80 1.02 -12.62
CA HIS A 381 14.15 0.51 -12.91
C HIS A 381 15.13 0.89 -11.80
N LEU A 382 15.09 2.14 -11.33
CA LEU A 382 15.94 2.63 -10.23
C LEU A 382 15.68 1.87 -8.92
N ALA A 383 14.41 1.53 -8.64
CA ALA A 383 14.05 0.75 -7.47
C ALA A 383 14.57 -0.69 -7.55
N LEU A 384 14.49 -1.35 -8.72
CA LEU A 384 15.07 -2.68 -8.93
C LEU A 384 16.60 -2.66 -8.76
N ALA A 385 17.28 -1.66 -9.33
CA ALA A 385 18.72 -1.51 -9.12
C ALA A 385 19.09 -1.30 -7.63
N GLY A 386 18.27 -0.53 -6.90
CA GLY A 386 18.45 -0.33 -5.44
C GLY A 386 18.25 -1.60 -4.62
N LEU A 387 17.24 -2.40 -4.99
CA LEU A 387 16.95 -3.70 -4.37
C LEU A 387 18.06 -4.71 -4.67
N GLU A 388 18.63 -4.72 -5.88
CA GLU A 388 19.81 -5.52 -6.22
C GLU A 388 21.02 -5.10 -5.38
N ALA A 389 21.34 -3.80 -5.33
CA ALA A 389 22.44 -3.28 -4.53
C ALA A 389 22.30 -3.57 -3.03
N SER A 390 21.07 -3.72 -2.54
CA SER A 390 20.75 -4.05 -1.14
C SER A 390 20.69 -5.57 -0.87
N GLY A 391 20.94 -6.39 -1.89
CA GLY A 391 20.95 -7.86 -1.81
C GLY A 391 19.57 -8.51 -1.71
N TYR A 392 18.51 -7.82 -2.14
CA TYR A 392 17.15 -8.38 -2.25
C TYR A 392 16.93 -9.07 -3.59
N ILE A 393 17.57 -8.59 -4.65
CA ILE A 393 17.49 -9.16 -6.00
C ILE A 393 18.79 -9.87 -6.33
N LEU A 394 18.68 -11.10 -6.84
CA LEU A 394 19.76 -11.91 -7.36
C LEU A 394 20.19 -11.43 -8.75
N ALA A 395 19.20 -11.27 -9.63
CA ALA A 395 19.37 -10.86 -11.01
C ALA A 395 18.03 -10.41 -11.60
N THR A 396 18.10 -9.62 -12.65
CA THR A 396 16.96 -9.22 -13.47
C THR A 396 17.06 -9.88 -14.84
N ILE A 397 16.16 -10.81 -15.12
CA ILE A 397 16.03 -11.45 -16.43
C ILE A 397 14.94 -10.71 -17.20
N THR A 398 15.33 -10.02 -18.26
CA THR A 398 14.45 -9.14 -19.01
C THR A 398 14.15 -9.69 -20.40
N GLN A 399 12.90 -9.54 -20.82
CA GLN A 399 12.48 -9.72 -22.22
C GLN A 399 12.72 -8.45 -23.05
N ASN A 400 13.02 -7.33 -22.40
CA ASN A 400 13.22 -6.05 -23.08
C ASN A 400 14.62 -5.99 -23.66
N VAL A 401 14.74 -5.28 -24.79
CA VAL A 401 16.00 -5.07 -25.51
C VAL A 401 16.49 -3.62 -25.41
N ASP A 402 15.89 -2.85 -24.49
CA ASP A 402 16.00 -1.38 -24.39
C ASP A 402 17.18 -0.86 -23.54
N GLY A 403 17.88 -1.75 -22.83
CA GLY A 403 19.04 -1.41 -21.99
C GLY A 403 18.73 -0.58 -20.74
N LEU A 404 17.47 -0.34 -20.39
CA LEU A 404 17.10 0.59 -19.30
C LEU A 404 17.46 0.05 -17.91
N HIS A 405 17.51 -1.27 -17.71
CA HIS A 405 17.93 -1.86 -16.43
C HIS A 405 19.40 -1.58 -16.13
N GLN A 406 20.26 -1.75 -17.12
CA GLN A 406 21.69 -1.45 -17.04
C GLN A 406 21.90 0.05 -16.83
N ALA A 407 21.20 0.89 -17.60
CA ALA A 407 21.25 2.35 -17.44
C ALA A 407 20.76 2.82 -16.05
N ALA A 408 19.87 2.08 -15.39
CA ALA A 408 19.45 2.34 -14.01
C ALA A 408 20.48 1.93 -12.94
N GLY A 409 21.52 1.18 -13.34
CA GLY A 409 22.56 0.67 -12.46
C GLY A 409 22.40 -0.79 -12.04
N SER A 410 21.46 -1.55 -12.64
CA SER A 410 21.39 -3.00 -12.42
C SER A 410 22.62 -3.68 -13.03
N ARG A 411 23.20 -4.66 -12.33
CA ARG A 411 24.46 -5.29 -12.74
C ARG A 411 24.27 -6.70 -13.28
N GLN A 412 23.43 -7.49 -12.63
CA GLN A 412 23.12 -8.86 -13.00
C GLN A 412 21.90 -8.90 -13.92
N VAL A 413 22.07 -8.49 -15.18
CA VAL A 413 20.99 -8.44 -16.18
C VAL A 413 21.15 -9.54 -17.22
N GLY A 414 20.12 -10.39 -17.37
CA GLY A 414 20.03 -11.39 -18.43
C GLY A 414 19.03 -10.95 -19.50
N GLU A 415 19.50 -10.60 -20.70
CA GLU A 415 18.67 -10.12 -21.81
C GLU A 415 18.18 -11.30 -22.68
N LEU A 416 17.03 -11.88 -22.33
CA LEU A 416 16.50 -13.07 -23.03
C LEU A 416 16.30 -12.84 -24.52
N HIS A 417 15.91 -11.62 -24.91
CA HIS A 417 15.65 -11.27 -26.31
C HIS A 417 16.76 -10.41 -26.92
N GLY A 418 17.95 -10.43 -26.31
CA GLY A 418 19.12 -9.71 -26.80
C GLY A 418 19.04 -8.20 -26.58
N THR A 419 19.73 -7.43 -27.42
CA THR A 419 19.87 -5.98 -27.25
C THR A 419 19.65 -5.24 -28.56
N ILE A 420 19.05 -4.05 -28.50
CA ILE A 420 18.90 -3.19 -29.68
C ILE A 420 20.17 -2.42 -30.02
N PHE A 421 21.14 -2.31 -29.11
CA PHE A 421 22.27 -1.39 -29.30
C PHE A 421 23.44 -1.97 -30.10
N SER A 422 23.42 -3.26 -30.43
CA SER A 422 24.43 -3.92 -31.26
C SER A 422 23.81 -4.74 -32.39
N VAL A 423 24.67 -5.21 -33.29
CA VAL A 423 24.33 -6.13 -34.37
C VAL A 423 25.21 -7.37 -34.25
N ARG A 424 24.76 -8.49 -34.81
CA ARG A 424 25.42 -9.79 -34.66
C ARG A 424 25.49 -10.51 -35.99
N CYS A 425 26.63 -11.16 -36.24
CA CYS A 425 26.79 -12.05 -37.37
C CYS A 425 26.10 -13.40 -37.11
N LEU A 426 25.25 -13.83 -38.05
CA LEU A 426 24.55 -15.11 -37.95
C LEU A 426 25.44 -16.34 -38.20
N ALA A 427 26.67 -16.13 -38.71
CA ALA A 427 27.60 -17.22 -39.04
C ALA A 427 28.70 -17.41 -37.98
N CYS A 428 29.32 -16.33 -37.49
CA CYS A 428 30.45 -16.40 -36.55
C CYS A 428 30.15 -15.82 -35.16
N ASP A 429 28.92 -15.38 -34.91
CA ASP A 429 28.46 -14.77 -33.64
C ASP A 429 29.18 -13.47 -33.24
N HIS A 430 30.03 -12.92 -34.12
CA HIS A 430 30.71 -11.65 -33.88
C HIS A 430 29.69 -10.51 -33.70
N GLU A 431 29.78 -9.82 -32.56
CA GLU A 431 29.02 -8.60 -32.27
C GLU A 431 29.77 -7.39 -32.84
N ALA A 432 29.02 -6.49 -33.48
CA ALA A 432 29.53 -5.27 -34.08
C ALA A 432 28.62 -4.08 -33.76
N GLU A 433 29.11 -2.88 -34.04
CA GLU A 433 28.30 -1.67 -34.01
C GLU A 433 27.28 -1.65 -35.15
N TRP A 434 26.25 -0.82 -34.99
CA TRP A 434 25.28 -0.61 -36.04
C TRP A 434 25.95 -0.06 -37.31
N PRO A 435 25.62 -0.58 -38.50
CA PRO A 435 26.09 0.00 -39.74
C PRO A 435 25.55 1.42 -39.92
N ALA A 436 26.15 2.17 -40.85
CA ALA A 436 25.65 3.48 -41.25
C ALA A 436 24.14 3.41 -41.59
N ALA A 437 23.41 4.46 -41.23
CA ALA A 437 21.97 4.53 -41.42
C ALA A 437 21.59 4.24 -42.88
N ASP A 438 20.49 3.50 -43.06
CA ASP A 438 19.89 3.14 -44.34
C ASP A 438 20.69 2.17 -45.24
N LEU A 439 21.89 1.71 -44.84
CA LEU A 439 22.68 0.71 -45.60
C LEU A 439 21.83 -0.52 -45.96
N TRP A 440 21.03 -0.99 -45.00
CA TRP A 440 20.16 -2.18 -45.13
C TRP A 440 19.02 -2.01 -46.14
N ARG A 441 18.70 -0.78 -46.55
CA ARG A 441 17.70 -0.52 -47.61
C ARG A 441 18.25 -0.81 -49.01
N HIS A 442 19.56 -0.78 -49.16
CA HIS A 442 20.24 -0.93 -50.46
C HIS A 442 20.95 -2.28 -50.59
N ALA A 443 21.48 -2.83 -49.50
CA ALA A 443 22.16 -4.12 -49.49
C ALA A 443 21.98 -4.81 -48.12
N SER A 444 22.05 -6.14 -48.09
CA SER A 444 22.06 -6.87 -46.81
C SER A 444 23.42 -6.68 -46.12
N PRO A 445 23.49 -6.13 -44.90
CA PRO A 445 24.76 -5.92 -44.22
C PRO A 445 25.48 -7.24 -43.94
N CYS A 446 26.79 -7.29 -44.19
CA CYS A 446 27.62 -8.48 -44.02
C CYS A 446 28.75 -8.22 -43.01
N CYS A 447 29.16 -9.28 -42.33
CA CYS A 447 30.20 -9.25 -41.31
C CYS A 447 31.58 -9.11 -41.94
N GLU A 448 32.38 -8.18 -41.44
CA GLU A 448 33.75 -7.95 -41.92
C GLU A 448 34.70 -9.12 -41.61
N MET A 449 34.37 -9.94 -40.59
CA MET A 449 35.22 -11.07 -40.16
C MET A 449 35.03 -12.33 -40.99
N CYS A 450 33.82 -12.61 -41.48
CA CYS A 450 33.52 -13.88 -42.17
C CYS A 450 32.61 -13.76 -43.39
N GLY A 451 32.16 -12.55 -43.74
CA GLY A 451 31.22 -12.31 -44.85
C GLY A 451 29.77 -12.75 -44.58
N GLY A 452 29.47 -13.33 -43.42
CA GLY A 452 28.12 -13.78 -43.06
C GLY A 452 27.14 -12.63 -42.82
N LEU A 453 25.84 -12.88 -42.97
CA LEU A 453 24.80 -11.87 -42.76
C LEU A 453 24.82 -11.30 -41.34
N LEU A 454 24.74 -9.98 -41.24
CA LEU A 454 24.51 -9.26 -39.99
C LEU A 454 23.00 -9.06 -39.77
N LYS A 455 22.61 -9.10 -38.51
CA LYS A 455 21.25 -8.83 -38.05
C LYS A 455 21.32 -8.01 -36.75
N PRO A 456 20.39 -7.08 -36.47
CA PRO A 456 20.26 -6.50 -35.14
C PRO A 456 20.24 -7.59 -34.06
N ALA A 457 20.95 -7.39 -32.96
CA ALA A 457 21.17 -8.39 -31.91
C ALA A 457 19.91 -8.66 -31.04
N VAL A 458 18.73 -8.31 -31.55
CA VAL A 458 17.41 -8.62 -30.99
C VAL A 458 16.98 -10.01 -31.45
N ILE A 459 16.48 -10.87 -30.56
CA ILE A 459 15.98 -12.20 -30.92
C ILE A 459 14.61 -12.06 -31.59
N ALA A 460 14.51 -12.46 -32.87
CA ALA A 460 13.26 -12.43 -33.62
C ALA A 460 12.35 -13.61 -33.26
N PHE A 461 11.06 -13.53 -33.61
CA PHE A 461 10.16 -14.67 -33.47
C PHE A 461 10.66 -15.87 -34.30
N GLY A 462 10.77 -17.04 -33.66
CA GLY A 462 11.34 -18.24 -34.26
C GLY A 462 12.87 -18.33 -34.21
N GLU A 463 13.56 -17.30 -33.71
CA GLU A 463 15.01 -17.37 -33.41
C GLU A 463 15.23 -17.97 -32.02
N SER A 464 16.28 -18.77 -31.86
CA SER A 464 16.66 -19.31 -30.57
C SER A 464 17.33 -18.25 -29.71
N ILE A 465 16.97 -18.22 -28.42
CA ILE A 465 17.72 -17.48 -27.40
C ILE A 465 19.15 -18.03 -27.36
N ARG A 466 20.13 -17.15 -27.16
CA ARG A 466 21.52 -17.57 -27.02
C ARG A 466 21.68 -18.56 -25.87
N LEU A 467 22.39 -19.65 -26.15
CA LEU A 467 22.54 -20.76 -25.19
C LEU A 467 23.15 -20.29 -23.87
N ALA A 468 24.19 -19.46 -23.91
CA ALA A 468 24.83 -18.90 -22.72
C ALA A 468 23.85 -18.06 -21.86
N THR A 469 23.06 -17.19 -22.50
CA THR A 469 22.04 -16.38 -21.82
C THR A 469 20.95 -17.24 -21.20
N TRP A 470 20.50 -18.29 -21.90
CA TRP A 470 19.51 -19.23 -21.37
C TRP A 470 20.04 -20.06 -20.20
N HIS A 471 21.29 -20.54 -20.28
CA HIS A 471 21.92 -21.27 -19.17
C HIS A 471 22.06 -20.40 -17.93
N ASP A 472 22.57 -19.17 -18.06
CA ASP A 472 22.69 -18.23 -16.94
C ASP A 472 21.32 -17.91 -16.31
N ALA A 473 20.29 -17.66 -17.14
CA ALA A 473 18.93 -17.39 -16.64
C ALA A 473 18.32 -18.60 -15.91
N THR A 474 18.50 -19.81 -16.43
CA THR A 474 17.99 -21.03 -15.80
C THR A 474 18.74 -21.39 -14.52
N GLU A 475 20.05 -21.15 -14.46
CA GLU A 475 20.85 -21.31 -13.24
C GLU A 475 20.37 -20.35 -12.14
N LYS A 476 20.20 -19.06 -12.46
CA LYS A 476 19.66 -18.06 -11.53
C LYS A 476 18.24 -18.42 -11.06
N ALA A 477 17.40 -18.93 -11.96
CA ALA A 477 16.06 -19.42 -11.61
C ALA A 477 16.08 -20.66 -10.71
N ALA A 478 17.11 -21.51 -10.81
CA ALA A 478 17.29 -22.66 -9.94
C ALA A 478 17.77 -22.28 -8.52
N GLN A 479 18.43 -21.12 -8.37
CA GLN A 479 19.03 -20.66 -7.11
C GLN A 479 18.18 -19.64 -6.35
N CYS A 480 17.17 -19.03 -6.98
CA CYS A 480 16.41 -17.95 -6.34
C CYS A 480 15.54 -18.45 -5.18
N GLY A 481 15.32 -17.59 -4.19
CA GLY A 481 14.42 -17.85 -3.06
C GLY A 481 12.98 -17.38 -3.31
N ALA A 482 12.78 -16.48 -4.27
CA ALA A 482 11.49 -15.97 -4.73
C ALA A 482 11.58 -15.52 -6.19
N ILE A 483 10.43 -15.36 -6.84
CA ILE A 483 10.35 -14.75 -8.18
C ILE A 483 9.39 -13.56 -8.17
N LEU A 484 9.83 -12.45 -8.78
CA LEU A 484 9.04 -11.23 -8.97
C LEU A 484 8.88 -10.96 -10.46
N VAL A 485 7.66 -11.05 -10.98
CA VAL A 485 7.34 -10.75 -12.37
C VAL A 485 6.84 -9.32 -12.46
N VAL A 486 7.44 -8.50 -13.32
CA VAL A 486 7.10 -7.07 -13.47
C VAL A 486 6.79 -6.73 -14.92
N GLY A 487 5.60 -6.18 -15.17
CA GLY A 487 5.24 -5.62 -16.48
C GLY A 487 5.29 -6.65 -17.61
N SER A 488 4.97 -7.92 -17.32
CA SER A 488 4.92 -8.99 -18.31
C SER A 488 3.65 -9.80 -18.15
N GLN A 489 2.97 -10.03 -19.27
CA GLN A 489 1.84 -10.96 -19.34
C GLN A 489 2.29 -12.43 -19.36
N LEU A 490 3.60 -12.70 -19.51
CA LEU A 490 4.16 -14.06 -19.63
C LEU A 490 3.58 -14.88 -20.79
N ALA A 491 3.17 -14.21 -21.88
CA ALA A 491 2.63 -14.85 -23.08
C ALA A 491 3.69 -15.58 -23.91
N VAL A 492 4.97 -15.24 -23.75
CA VAL A 492 6.09 -15.87 -24.45
C VAL A 492 6.71 -16.95 -23.58
N SER A 493 6.96 -18.13 -24.17
CA SER A 493 7.40 -19.34 -23.47
C SER A 493 8.69 -19.20 -22.66
N SER A 494 9.62 -18.34 -23.11
CA SER A 494 10.91 -18.16 -22.43
C SER A 494 10.80 -17.71 -20.96
N ALA A 495 10.03 -16.64 -20.69
CA ALA A 495 9.84 -16.15 -19.34
C ALA A 495 8.92 -17.05 -18.51
N SER A 496 7.87 -17.62 -19.12
CA SER A 496 6.97 -18.53 -18.40
C SER A 496 7.64 -19.86 -18.04
N ALA A 497 8.62 -20.32 -18.81
CA ALA A 497 9.43 -21.50 -18.47
C ALA A 497 10.31 -21.27 -17.24
N LEU A 498 10.93 -20.08 -17.10
CA LEU A 498 11.68 -19.72 -15.89
C LEU A 498 10.77 -19.65 -14.66
N LEU A 499 9.58 -19.07 -14.81
CA LEU A 499 8.55 -19.08 -13.76
C LEU A 499 8.14 -20.51 -13.40
N ALA A 500 7.90 -21.38 -14.39
CA ALA A 500 7.52 -22.77 -14.14
C ALA A 500 8.61 -23.54 -13.39
N SER A 501 9.88 -23.32 -13.73
CA SER A 501 11.02 -23.90 -13.03
C SER A 501 11.09 -23.45 -11.57
N ALA A 502 10.92 -22.15 -11.30
CA ALA A 502 10.86 -21.63 -9.94
C ALA A 502 9.67 -22.22 -9.17
N ARG A 503 8.47 -22.21 -9.77
CA ARG A 503 7.25 -22.79 -9.17
C ARG A 503 7.41 -24.27 -8.81
N ALA A 504 8.11 -25.06 -9.62
CA ALA A 504 8.36 -26.48 -9.33
C ALA A 504 9.16 -26.70 -8.04
N ARG A 505 9.93 -25.69 -7.59
CA ARG A 505 10.65 -25.69 -6.31
C ARG A 505 9.82 -25.16 -5.14
N GLY A 506 8.59 -24.72 -5.38
CA GLY A 506 7.71 -24.15 -4.36
C GLY A 506 8.15 -22.78 -3.84
N VAL A 507 8.97 -22.03 -4.60
CA VAL A 507 9.34 -20.67 -4.19
C VAL A 507 8.17 -19.71 -4.40
N PRO A 508 7.99 -18.71 -3.52
CA PRO A 508 6.92 -17.73 -3.66
C PRO A 508 7.03 -16.93 -4.95
N CYS A 509 5.86 -16.65 -5.54
CA CYS A 509 5.73 -15.91 -6.79
C CYS A 509 4.93 -14.63 -6.56
N VAL A 510 5.51 -13.49 -6.93
CA VAL A 510 4.89 -12.17 -6.87
C VAL A 510 4.75 -11.62 -8.29
N PHE A 511 3.59 -11.05 -8.62
CA PHE A 511 3.28 -10.49 -9.92
C PHE A 511 2.89 -9.02 -9.76
N LEU A 512 3.55 -8.15 -10.50
CA LEU A 512 3.25 -6.74 -10.63
C LEU A 512 2.96 -6.44 -12.10
N THR A 513 1.70 -6.34 -12.45
CA THR A 513 1.27 -6.14 -13.83
C THR A 513 -0.03 -5.37 -13.90
N LEU A 514 -0.18 -4.60 -14.98
CA LEU A 514 -1.47 -4.02 -15.36
C LEU A 514 -2.19 -5.02 -16.27
N GLY A 515 -3.36 -5.50 -15.87
CA GLY A 515 -4.16 -6.44 -16.67
C GLY A 515 -3.89 -7.93 -16.42
N SER A 516 -4.32 -8.79 -17.34
CA SER A 516 -4.33 -10.24 -17.16
C SER A 516 -2.98 -10.90 -17.47
N LEU A 517 -2.71 -12.01 -16.77
CA LEU A 517 -1.59 -12.90 -17.03
C LEU A 517 -2.01 -14.01 -18.00
N ALA A 518 -1.12 -14.40 -18.92
CA ALA A 518 -1.31 -15.52 -19.83
C ALA A 518 -1.00 -16.88 -19.17
N VAL A 519 -0.64 -16.87 -17.89
CA VAL A 519 -0.34 -18.06 -17.08
C VAL A 519 -1.37 -18.20 -15.95
N PRO A 520 -1.69 -19.43 -15.52
CA PRO A 520 -2.58 -19.63 -14.38
C PRO A 520 -1.95 -19.10 -13.08
N LEU A 521 -2.79 -18.56 -12.21
CA LEU A 521 -2.47 -18.20 -10.83
C LEU A 521 -2.78 -19.37 -9.89
N PHE A 522 -1.95 -19.53 -8.88
CA PHE A 522 -2.05 -20.60 -7.88
C PHE A 522 -2.27 -20.04 -6.47
N PRO A 523 -2.81 -20.86 -5.55
CA PRO A 523 -2.87 -20.48 -4.14
C PRO A 523 -1.48 -20.13 -3.60
N GLY A 524 -1.33 -18.92 -3.06
CA GLY A 524 -0.06 -18.40 -2.54
C GLY A 524 0.64 -17.39 -3.46
N ASP A 525 0.17 -17.23 -4.70
CA ASP A 525 0.63 -16.14 -5.56
C ASP A 525 0.15 -14.79 -5.02
N THR A 526 1.05 -13.81 -5.03
CA THR A 526 0.71 -12.42 -4.73
C THR A 526 0.59 -11.64 -6.02
N VAL A 527 -0.56 -11.04 -6.30
CA VAL A 527 -0.77 -10.21 -7.49
C VAL A 527 -1.05 -8.79 -7.07
N ILE A 528 -0.27 -7.86 -7.62
CA ILE A 528 -0.41 -6.42 -7.41
C ILE A 528 -0.77 -5.81 -8.76
N ASP A 529 -1.95 -5.19 -8.81
CA ASP A 529 -2.40 -4.40 -9.95
C ASP A 529 -1.98 -2.94 -9.73
N GLY A 530 -1.01 -2.47 -10.52
CA GLY A 530 -0.52 -1.11 -10.40
C GLY A 530 0.69 -0.81 -11.29
N PRO A 531 0.95 0.48 -11.55
CA PRO A 531 2.07 0.92 -12.36
C PRO A 531 3.41 0.63 -11.65
N ALA A 532 4.34 0.03 -12.38
CA ALA A 532 5.61 -0.44 -11.83
C ALA A 532 6.47 0.69 -11.26
N GLU A 533 6.43 1.87 -11.89
CA GLU A 533 7.15 3.07 -11.50
C GLU A 533 6.64 3.73 -10.20
N LEU A 534 5.48 3.31 -9.69
CA LEU A 534 4.96 3.75 -8.38
C LEU A 534 5.04 2.64 -7.33
N VAL A 535 4.78 1.38 -7.72
CA VAL A 535 4.77 0.24 -6.79
C VAL A 535 6.18 -0.18 -6.38
N LEU A 536 7.12 -0.29 -7.31
CA LEU A 536 8.48 -0.76 -6.98
C LEU A 536 9.23 0.18 -6.03
N PRO A 537 9.16 1.53 -6.15
CA PRO A 537 9.72 2.42 -5.14
C PRO A 537 9.12 2.21 -3.75
N ALA A 538 7.80 2.00 -3.65
CA ALA A 538 7.16 1.70 -2.37
C ALA A 538 7.64 0.37 -1.78
N LEU A 539 7.78 -0.67 -2.61
CA LEU A 539 8.36 -1.95 -2.22
C LEU A 539 9.80 -1.78 -1.69
N ALA A 540 10.64 -1.03 -2.42
CA ALA A 540 12.00 -0.70 -1.99
C ALA A 540 12.02 0.06 -0.65
N ARG A 541 11.12 1.04 -0.47
CA ARG A 541 11.01 1.80 0.78
C ARG A 541 10.60 0.95 1.98
N LEU A 542 9.68 0.00 1.80
CA LEU A 542 9.28 -0.95 2.85
C LEU A 542 10.44 -1.87 3.25
N LEU A 543 11.25 -2.28 2.28
CA LEU A 543 12.44 -3.13 2.46
C LEU A 543 13.70 -2.36 2.85
N GLU A 544 13.60 -1.04 3.06
CA GLU A 544 14.73 -0.13 3.34
C GLU A 544 15.87 -0.18 2.30
N ALA A 545 15.57 -0.56 1.07
CA ALA A 545 16.50 -0.50 -0.04
C ALA A 545 16.57 0.94 -0.58
N SER A 546 17.79 1.47 -0.69
CA SER A 546 18.00 2.77 -1.32
C SER A 546 18.40 2.59 -2.79
N PRO A 547 17.84 3.35 -3.74
CA PRO A 547 18.31 3.32 -5.11
C PRO A 547 19.78 3.77 -5.16
N PRO A 548 20.59 3.25 -6.10
CA PRO A 548 21.93 3.77 -6.31
C PRO A 548 21.85 5.29 -6.57
N LYS A 549 22.82 6.05 -6.07
CA LYS A 549 22.94 7.48 -6.44
C LYS A 549 23.06 7.52 -7.96
N ALA A 550 22.09 8.15 -8.62
CA ALA A 550 22.09 8.23 -10.06
C ALA A 550 23.34 9.00 -10.53
N THR A 551 24.31 8.26 -11.05
CA THR A 551 25.43 8.83 -11.80
C THR A 551 24.94 9.01 -13.22
N PHE A 552 24.14 10.06 -13.45
CA PHE A 552 23.90 10.53 -14.81
C PHE A 552 25.17 11.27 -15.23
N SER A 553 26.06 10.58 -15.96
CA SER A 553 27.13 11.22 -16.73
C SER A 553 26.58 11.79 -18.02
#